data_AF-A0A960IIB5-F1
#
_entry.id   AF-A0A960IIB5-F1
#
_cell.length_a   1.000
_cell.length_b   1.000
_cell.length_c   1.000
_cell.angle_alpha   90.00
_cell.angle_beta   90.00
_cell.angle_gamma   90.00
#
_symmetry.space_group_name_H-M   'P 1'
#
loop_
_entity.id
_entity.type
_entity.pdbx_description
1 polymer ?
#
loop_
_entity_poly.entity_id
_entity_poly.type
_entity_poly.pdbx_seq_one_letter_code
_entity_poly.pdbx_strand_id
1 'polypeptide(L)' 'APDSALAGFPEVDAWLDERGVAAVILRPDHYVWGVARTVDELPELLEQLAAQLGSPPPS' A
#
# COMPACT_ATOMS: atom_id res chain seq x y z
N ALA A 1 -19.13 0.19 -11.90
CA ALA A 1 -17.86 0.04 -12.63
C ALA A 1 -16.75 0.26 -11.62
N PRO A 2 -15.93 -0.75 -11.27
CA PRO A 2 -14.86 -0.55 -10.33
C PRO A 2 -13.61 -0.04 -11.06
N ASP A 3 -13.01 0.97 -10.45
CA ASP A 3 -11.82 1.69 -10.88
C ASP A 3 -10.63 0.70 -11.02
N SER A 4 -10.10 0.61 -12.24
CA SER A 4 -9.30 -0.52 -12.75
C SER A 4 -7.78 -0.27 -12.68
N ALA A 5 -7.26 0.07 -11.52
CA ALA A 5 -5.80 0.20 -11.34
C ALA A 5 -5.15 -1.05 -10.71
N LEU A 6 -5.91 -1.86 -9.96
CA LEU A 6 -5.43 -3.12 -9.35
C LEU A 6 -6.20 -4.37 -9.81
N ALA A 7 -7.13 -4.22 -10.77
CA ALA A 7 -7.81 -5.35 -11.38
C ALA A 7 -6.87 -6.11 -12.32
N GLY A 8 -5.94 -6.93 -11.81
CA GLY A 8 -5.16 -7.79 -12.69
C GLY A 8 -3.91 -8.50 -12.16
N PHE A 9 -3.61 -8.55 -10.86
CA PHE A 9 -2.40 -9.23 -10.38
C PHE A 9 -2.71 -10.32 -9.35
N PRO A 10 -3.27 -11.46 -9.77
CA PRO A 10 -3.66 -12.54 -8.86
C PRO A 10 -2.50 -13.11 -8.03
N GLU A 11 -1.26 -13.04 -8.54
CA GLU A 11 -0.07 -13.40 -7.75
C GLU A 11 0.22 -12.40 -6.63
N VAL A 12 -0.08 -11.12 -6.83
CA VAL A 12 0.06 -10.10 -5.79
C VAL A 12 -1.01 -10.30 -4.74
N ASP A 13 -2.26 -10.55 -5.13
CA ASP A 13 -3.35 -10.83 -4.19
C ASP A 13 -3.04 -12.08 -3.34
N ALA A 14 -2.58 -13.17 -3.96
CA ALA A 14 -2.18 -14.38 -3.24
C ALA A 14 -1.01 -14.13 -2.29
N TRP A 15 -0.01 -13.36 -2.70
CA TRP A 15 1.12 -13.00 -1.85
C TRP A 15 0.70 -12.12 -0.68
N LEU A 16 -0.20 -11.17 -0.88
CA LEU A 16 -0.76 -10.31 0.16
C LEU A 16 -1.52 -11.16 1.20
N ASP A 17 -2.35 -12.09 0.73
CA ASP A 17 -3.10 -13.03 1.58
C ASP A 17 -2.16 -13.95 2.37
N GLU A 18 -1.16 -14.56 1.73
CA GLU A 18 -0.16 -15.41 2.39
C GLU A 18 0.61 -14.67 3.49
N ARG A 19 0.80 -13.36 3.32
CA ARG A 19 1.51 -12.50 4.27
C ARG A 19 0.59 -11.85 5.30
N GLY A 20 -0.73 -12.03 5.18
CA GLY A 20 -1.73 -11.42 6.05
C GLY A 20 -1.71 -9.90 6.00
N VAL A 21 -1.49 -9.32 4.83
CA VAL A 21 -1.44 -7.87 4.61
C VAL A 21 -2.51 -7.44 3.61
N ALA A 22 -3.14 -6.30 3.89
CA ALA A 22 -4.15 -5.71 3.01
C ALA A 22 -3.51 -4.90 1.88
N ALA A 23 -2.35 -4.28 2.12
CA ALA A 23 -1.64 -3.51 1.10
C ALA A 23 -0.15 -3.35 1.44
N VAL A 24 0.65 -3.07 0.41
CA VAL A 24 2.07 -2.75 0.53
C VAL A 24 2.45 -1.57 -0.36
N ILE A 25 3.43 -0.79 0.07
CA ILE A 25 4.03 0.29 -0.73
C ILE A 25 5.36 -0.20 -1.28
N LEU A 26 5.42 -0.35 -2.60
CA LEU A 26 6.64 -0.70 -3.33
C LEU A 26 7.33 0.56 -3.84
N ARG A 27 8.64 0.65 -3.58
CA ARG A 27 9.48 1.66 -4.20
C ARG A 27 9.91 1.23 -5.61
N PRO A 28 10.30 2.17 -6.49
CA PRO A 28 10.76 1.85 -7.85
C PRO A 28 11.97 0.90 -7.92
N ASP A 29 12.75 0.80 -6.83
CA ASP A 29 13.86 -0.14 -6.65
C ASP A 29 13.40 -1.53 -6.17
N HIS A 30 12.10 -1.84 -6.27
CA HIS A 30 11.47 -3.11 -5.88
C HIS A 30 11.63 -3.46 -4.39
N TYR A 31 11.79 -2.43 -3.54
CA TYR A 31 11.83 -2.59 -2.09
C TYR A 31 10.46 -2.30 -1.47
N VAL A 32 10.04 -3.14 -0.51
CA VAL A 32 8.83 -2.90 0.29
C VAL A 32 9.16 -1.84 1.34
N TRP A 33 8.60 -0.65 1.20
CA TRP A 33 8.81 0.44 2.15
C TRP A 33 7.98 0.25 3.42
N GLY A 34 6.75 -0.25 3.29
CA GLY A 34 5.86 -0.50 4.41
C GLY A 34 4.64 -1.32 4.01
N VAL A 35 3.93 -1.83 5.02
CA VAL A 35 2.80 -2.74 4.87
C VAL A 35 1.64 -2.29 5.77
N ALA A 36 0.42 -2.43 5.29
CA ALA A 36 -0.80 -2.31 6.08
C ALA A 36 -1.43 -3.69 6.22
N ARG A 37 -1.64 -4.16 7.45
CA ARG A 37 -2.26 -5.46 7.74
C ARG A 37 -3.77 -5.41 7.63
N THR A 38 -4.33 -4.24 7.93
CA THR A 38 -5.76 -3.98 7.88
C THR A 38 -6.02 -2.74 7.04
N VAL A 39 -7.25 -2.59 6.56
CA VAL A 39 -7.67 -1.39 5.81
C VAL A 39 -7.58 -0.14 6.70
N ASP A 40 -7.80 -0.27 8.00
CA ASP A 40 -7.72 0.82 8.97
C ASP A 40 -6.29 1.36 9.16
N GLU A 41 -5.27 0.57 8.82
CA GLU A 41 -3.85 0.98 8.89
C GLU A 41 -3.38 1.75 7.63
N LEU A 42 -4.17 1.74 6.55
CA LEU A 42 -3.82 2.44 5.31
C LEU A 42 -3.59 3.94 5.48
N PRO A 43 -4.47 4.70 6.19
CA PRO A 43 -4.27 6.14 6.37
C PRO A 43 -2.94 6.45 7.08
N GLU A 44 -2.62 5.70 8.13
CA GLU A 44 -1.36 5.87 8.88
C GLU A 44 -0.14 5.59 7.99
N LEU A 45 -0.17 4.51 7.19
CA LEU A 45 0.91 4.16 6.28
C LEU A 45 1.13 5.26 5.21
N LEU A 46 0.05 5.85 4.70
CA LEU A 46 0.11 6.95 3.73
C LEU A 46 0.61 8.26 4.36
N GLU A 47 0.21 8.57 5.58
CA GLU A 47 0.70 9.74 6.33
C GLU A 47 2.20 9.64 6.61
N GLN A 48 2.68 8.47 7.02
CA GLN A 48 4.10 8.21 7.21
C GLN A 48 4.90 8.38 5.92
N LEU A 49 4.35 7.93 4.78
CA LEU A 49 4.98 8.12 3.47
C LEU A 49 5.00 9.59 3.08
N ALA A 50 3.88 10.30 3.24
CA ALA A 50 3.78 11.72 2.93
C ALA A 50 4.80 12.55 3.73
N ALA A 51 4.94 12.27 5.02
CA ALA A 51 5.92 12.90 5.90
C ALA A 51 7.36 12.66 5.41
N GLN A 52 7.71 11.44 4.97
CA GLN A 52 9.03 11.16 4.42
C GLN A 52 9.30 11.84 3.07
N LEU A 53 8.27 12.00 2.25
CA LEU A 53 8.36 12.72 0.97
C LEU A 53 8.38 14.24 1.15
N GLY A 54 8.18 14.74 2.39
CA GLY A 54 8.04 16.17 2.67
C GLY A 54 6.73 16.76 2.14
N SER A 55 5.73 15.92 1.85
CA SER A 55 4.39 16.38 1.47
C SER A 55 3.61 16.75 2.73
N PRO A 56 2.90 17.90 2.74
CA PRO A 56 1.99 18.20 3.85
C PRO A 56 0.89 17.12 3.93
N PRO A 57 0.38 16.81 5.15
CA PRO A 57 -0.73 15.88 5.30
C PRO A 57 -1.97 16.39 4.56
N PRO A 58 -2.83 15.50 4.03
CA PRO A 58 -4.07 15.90 3.39
C PRO A 58 -5.01 16.56 4.41
N SER A 59 -5.48 17.78 4.10
CA SER A 59 -6.48 18.53 4.90
C SER A 59 -7.89 17.95 4.82
#